data_AF-A0A972C122-F1
#
_entry.id   AF-A0A972C122-F1
#
_cell.length_a   1.000
_cell.length_b   1.000
_cell.length_c   1.000
_cell.angle_alpha   90.00
_cell.angle_beta   90.00
_cell.angle_gamma   90.00
#
_symmetry.space_group_name_H-M   'P 1'
#
loop_
_entity.id
_entity.type
_entity.pdbx_description
1 polymer ?
#
loop_
_entity_poly.entity_id
_entity_poly.type
_entity_poly.pdbx_seq_one_letter_code
_entity_poly.pdbx_strand_id
1 'polypeptide(L)' 'MSIETYAPLVTAIFCLGLLVGYLWGRKDGKQEGFTLGFAYAPLEMRRQVLIKGTCITCGRKLSEESPPQAGNLGTN' A
#
# COMPACT_ATOMS: atom_id res chain seq x y z
N MET A 1 -28.77 -9.44 -42.57
CA MET A 1 -27.49 -10.18 -42.59
C MET A 1 -26.29 -9.32 -42.16
N SER A 2 -26.46 -8.02 -41.88
CA SER A 2 -25.36 -7.14 -41.42
C SER A 2 -25.20 -7.12 -39.89
N ILE A 3 -26.31 -7.17 -39.13
CA ILE A 3 -26.30 -7.06 -37.66
C ILE A 3 -25.52 -8.19 -36.98
N GLU A 4 -25.67 -9.44 -37.43
CA GLU A 4 -24.96 -10.59 -36.85
C GLU A 4 -23.44 -10.51 -37.05
N THR A 5 -22.98 -9.85 -38.13
CA THR A 5 -21.56 -9.65 -38.41
C THR A 5 -20.95 -8.51 -37.58
N TYR A 6 -21.72 -7.48 -37.23
CA TYR A 6 -21.24 -6.37 -36.41
C TYR A 6 -21.31 -6.64 -34.91
N ALA A 7 -22.22 -7.50 -34.46
CA ALA A 7 -22.36 -7.90 -33.05
C ALA A 7 -21.02 -8.32 -32.39
N PRO A 8 -20.20 -9.23 -32.96
CA PRO A 8 -18.92 -9.61 -32.35
C PRO A 8 -17.88 -8.49 -32.37
N LEU A 9 -17.90 -7.60 -33.37
CA LEU A 9 -16.98 -6.47 -33.43
C LEU A 9 -17.29 -5.45 -32.33
N VAL A 10 -18.57 -5.13 -32.12
CA VAL A 10 -19.00 -4.18 -31.08
C VAL A 10 -18.68 -4.74 -29.69
N THR A 11 -18.94 -6.02 -29.45
CA THR A 11 -18.60 -6.64 -28.15
C THR A 11 -17.08 -6.69 -27.93
N ALA A 12 -16.29 -7.01 -28.94
CA ALA A 12 -14.82 -6.99 -28.83
C ALA A 12 -14.29 -5.59 -28.48
N ILE A 13 -14.79 -4.54 -29.13
CA ILE A 13 -14.40 -3.15 -28.85
C ILE A 13 -14.76 -2.77 -27.41
N PHE A 14 -15.96 -3.14 -26.95
CA PHE A 14 -16.40 -2.85 -25.59
C PHE A 14 -15.53 -3.56 -24.53
N CYS A 15 -15.25 -4.85 -24.75
CA CYS A 15 -14.37 -5.63 -23.88
C CYS A 15 -12.94 -5.04 -23.84
N LEU A 16 -12.40 -4.62 -24.98
CA LEU A 16 -11.09 -3.96 -25.05
C LEU A 16 -11.06 -2.65 -24.26
N GLY A 17 -12.11 -1.83 -24.37
CA GLY A 17 -12.23 -0.60 -23.59
C GLY A 17 -12.23 -0.85 -22.07
N LEU A 18 -13.00 -1.85 -21.61
CA LEU A 18 -13.02 -2.25 -20.20
C LEU A 18 -11.66 -2.77 -19.73
N LEU A 19 -10.97 -3.58 -20.54
CA LEU A 19 -9.64 -4.10 -20.21
C LEU A 19 -8.61 -2.98 -20.06
N VAL A 20 -8.60 -2.01 -20.98
CA VAL A 20 -7.70 -0.86 -20.92
C VAL A 20 -7.99 -0.02 -19.69
N GLY A 21 -9.27 0.28 -19.41
CA GLY A 21 -9.67 1.00 -18.20
C GLY A 21 -9.27 0.27 -16.91
N TYR A 22 -9.45 -1.05 -16.86
CA TYR A 22 -9.05 -1.88 -15.73
C TYR A 22 -7.53 -1.87 -15.51
N LEU A 23 -6.74 -2.00 -16.59
CA LEU A 23 -5.29 -1.98 -16.50
C LEU A 23 -4.78 -0.63 -16.00
N TRP A 24 -5.38 0.47 -16.46
CA TRP A 24 -5.01 1.81 -16.02
C TRP A 24 -5.35 2.03 -14.54
N GLY A 25 -6.60 1.75 -14.15
CA GLY A 25 -7.02 1.88 -12.75
C GLY A 25 -6.24 0.97 -11.79
N ARG A 26 -5.82 -0.22 -12.25
CA ARG A 26 -4.98 -1.13 -11.45
C ARG A 26 -3.56 -0.59 -11.24
N LYS A 27 -3.00 0.15 -12.19
CA LYS A 27 -1.67 0.76 -12.05
C LYS A 27 -1.72 1.91 -11.05
N ASP A 28 -2.73 2.77 -11.16
CA ASP A 28 -2.90 3.92 -10.27
C ASP A 28 -3.22 3.46 -8.84
N GLY A 29 -4.15 2.51 -8.69
CA GLY A 29 -4.49 1.95 -7.37
C GLY A 29 -3.33 1.24 -6.67
N LYS A 30 -2.39 0.64 -7.42
CA LYS A 30 -1.16 0.08 -6.82
C LYS A 30 -0.22 1.15 -6.29
N GLN A 31 -0.06 2.27 -7.01
CA GLN A 31 0.77 3.37 -6.54
C GLN A 31 0.16 4.06 -5.32
N GLU A 32 -1.15 4.28 -5.35
CA GLU A 32 -1.87 4.92 -4.26
C GLU A 32 -1.87 4.03 -3.00
N GLY A 33 -2.16 2.73 -3.16
CA GLY A 33 -2.09 1.76 -2.07
C GLY A 33 -0.69 1.60 -1.47
N PHE A 34 0.37 1.66 -2.30
CA PHE A 34 1.75 1.65 -1.83
C PHE A 34 2.09 2.91 -1.05
N THR A 35 1.70 4.08 -1.56
CA THR A 35 1.97 5.38 -0.92
C THR A 35 1.27 5.48 0.44
N LEU A 36 -0.02 5.12 0.49
CA LEU A 36 -0.79 5.07 1.73
C LEU A 36 -0.23 4.02 2.70
N GLY A 37 0.16 2.85 2.18
CA GLY A 37 0.82 1.79 2.95
C GLY A 37 2.14 2.25 3.56
N PHE A 38 2.97 3.00 2.82
CA PHE A 38 4.23 3.55 3.33
C PHE A 38 4.02 4.59 4.42
N ALA A 39 3.00 5.44 4.30
CA ALA A 39 2.64 6.38 5.35
C ALA A 39 2.13 5.66 6.61
N TYR A 40 1.31 4.62 6.44
CA TYR A 40 0.67 3.90 7.55
C TYR A 40 1.58 2.89 8.25
N ALA A 41 2.45 2.19 7.51
CA ALA A 41 3.34 1.15 8.03
C ALA A 41 4.14 1.57 9.28
N PRO A 42 4.83 2.72 9.33
CA PRO A 42 5.60 3.11 10.52
C PRO A 42 4.71 3.40 11.74
N LEU A 43 3.49 3.91 11.55
CA LEU A 43 2.53 4.14 12.63
C LEU A 43 2.04 2.82 13.23
N GLU A 44 1.68 1.87 12.37
CA GLU A 44 1.25 0.54 12.80
C GLU A 44 2.38 -0.22 13.51
N MET A 45 3.60 -0.13 13.00
CA MET A 45 4.77 -0.71 13.66
C MET A 45 4.98 -0.14 15.05
N ARG A 46 4.90 1.19 15.23
CA ARG A 46 5.00 1.83 16.56
C ARG A 46 3.87 1.35 17.48
N ARG A 47 2.63 1.30 16.99
CA ARG A 47 1.48 0.80 17.75
C ARG A 47 1.73 -0.62 18.27
N GLN A 48 2.23 -1.51 17.42
CA GLN A 48 2.53 -2.89 17.83
C GLN A 48 3.65 -2.98 18.86
N VAL A 49 4.67 -2.13 18.75
CA VAL A 49 5.76 -2.04 19.74
C VAL A 49 5.22 -1.58 21.09
N LEU A 50 4.33 -0.59 21.13
CA LEU A 50 3.71 -0.13 22.38
C LEU A 50 2.82 -1.21 23.01
N ILE A 51 2.03 -1.93 22.22
CA ILE A 51 1.12 -2.98 22.73
C ILE A 51 1.90 -4.20 23.24
N LYS A 52 2.90 -4.67 22.48
CA LYS A 52 3.69 -5.85 22.83
C LYS A 52 4.83 -5.55 23.80
N GLY A 53 5.11 -4.27 24.05
CA GLY A 53 6.27 -3.83 24.83
C GLY A 53 7.60 -4.33 24.28
N THR A 54 7.68 -4.67 22.98
CA THR A 54 8.85 -5.28 22.35
C THR A 54 9.08 -4.70 20.95
N CYS A 55 10.30 -4.25 20.70
CA CYS A 55 10.77 -3.77 19.39
C CYS A 55 10.70 -4.89 18.35
N ILE A 56 9.90 -4.74 17.30
CA ILE A 56 9.78 -5.75 16.22
C ILE A 56 11.03 -5.84 15.33
N THR A 57 11.85 -4.79 15.27
CA THR A 57 13.06 -4.74 14.45
C THR A 57 14.27 -5.33 15.17
N CYS A 58 14.32 -5.17 16.49
CA CYS A 58 15.52 -5.40 17.30
C CYS A 58 15.30 -6.34 18.49
N GLY A 59 14.06 -6.76 18.75
CA GLY A 59 13.71 -7.72 19.80
C GLY A 59 13.80 -7.19 21.24
N ARG A 60 14.25 -5.95 21.46
CA ARG A 60 14.38 -5.37 22.81
C ARG A 60 13.02 -5.14 23.46
N LYS A 61 12.88 -5.52 24.74
CA LYS A 61 11.70 -5.23 25.57
C LYS A 61 11.79 -3.80 26.13
N LEU A 62 10.66 -3.10 26.20
CA LEU A 62 10.55 -1.75 26.74
C LEU A 62 10.62 -1.67 28.28
N SER A 63 10.69 -2.81 28.98
CA SER A 63 10.54 -2.88 30.44
C SER A 63 11.85 -2.98 31.24
N GLU A 64 13.02 -2.73 30.63
CA GLU A 64 14.25 -2.55 31.40
C GLU A 64 14.63 -1.06 31.46
N GLU A 65 14.46 -0.54 32.67
CA GLU A 65 14.83 0.77 33.18
C GLU A 65 16.13 1.30 32.54
N SER A 66 15.99 2.11 31.49
CA SER A 66 17.07 2.93 30.94
C SER A 66 16.47 4.26 30.48
N PRO A 67 17.12 5.40 30.82
CA PRO A 67 16.54 6.72 30.68
C PRO A 67 16.18 7.04 29.22
N PRO A 68 15.24 7.97 28.98
CA PRO A 68 14.79 8.33 27.65
C PRO A 68 15.98 8.77 26.79
N GLN A 69 16.38 7.90 25.85
CA GLN A 69 17.27 8.31 24.77
C GLN A 69 16.43 9.17 23.82
N ALA A 70 16.36 10.45 24.15
CA ALA A 70 16.11 11.52 23.19
C ALA A 70 17.12 11.30 22.06
N GLY A 71 16.65 10.68 20.98
CA GLY A 71 17.44 10.52 19.77
C GLY A 71 17.95 11.90 19.39
N ASN A 72 19.28 12.03 19.33
CA ASN A 72 19.94 13.17 18.71
C ASN A 72 19.33 13.36 17.33
N LEU A 73 18.43 14.34 17.23
CA LEU A 73 18.02 14.91 15.96
C LEU A 73 19.32 15.38 15.31
N GLY A 74 19.70 14.72 14.22
CA GLY A 74 20.92 15.05 13.49
C GLY A 74 20.94 16.53 13.15
N THR A 75 21.83 17.27 13.81
CA THR A 75 22.37 18.52 13.31
C THR A 75 23.52 18.17 12.37
N ASN A 76 23.24 18.12 11.07
CA ASN A 76 24.16 18.51 10.00
C ASN A 76 23.32 19.13 8.89
#